data_AF-A0A2V6KWB0-F1
#
_entry.id   AF-A0A2V6KWB0-F1
#
_cell.length_a   1.000
_cell.length_b   1.000
_cell.length_c   1.000
_cell.angle_alpha   90.00
_cell.angle_beta   90.00
_cell.angle_gamma   90.00
#
_symmetry.space_group_name_H-M   'P 1'
#
loop_
_entity.id
_entity.type
_entity.pdbx_description
1 polymer ?
#
loop_
_entity_poly.entity_id
_entity_poly.type
_entity_poly.pdbx_seq_one_letter_code
_entity_poly.pdbx_strand_id
1 'polypeptide(L)' 'GDASPSQTDHSLTRRLAEAAELLQIKLLDHIIIGTPADGSPGYFSFKEAGVL' A
#
# COMPACT_ATOMS: atom_id res chain seq x y z
N GLY A 1 1.17 13.04 10.11
CA GLY A 1 1.23 11.57 10.08
C GLY A 1 2.16 11.15 8.97
N ASP A 2 3.06 10.22 9.24
CA ASP A 2 3.97 9.65 8.23
C ASP A 2 3.22 8.61 7.40
N ALA A 3 3.37 8.65 6.08
CA ALA A 3 2.75 7.70 5.15
C ALA A 3 3.71 6.55 4.75
N SER A 4 4.94 6.55 5.26
CA SER A 4 5.94 5.54 4.95
C SER A 4 5.51 4.16 5.44
N PRO A 5 5.52 3.11 4.59
CA PRO A 5 5.12 1.78 5.00
C PRO A 5 6.13 1.17 5.97
N SER A 6 5.62 0.42 6.95
CA SER A 6 6.43 -0.47 7.78
C SER A 6 6.61 -1.84 7.12
N GLN A 7 7.52 -2.65 7.66
CA GLN A 7 7.67 -4.05 7.23
C GLN A 7 6.39 -4.87 7.44
N THR A 8 5.61 -4.54 8.47
CA THR A 8 4.31 -5.18 8.72
C THR A 8 3.34 -4.88 7.60
N ASP A 9 3.29 -3.63 7.12
CA ASP A 9 2.43 -3.22 6.00
C ASP A 9 2.81 -3.95 4.71
N HIS A 10 4.09 -4.12 4.42
CA HIS A 10 4.56 -4.95 3.29
C HIS A 10 4.09 -6.40 3.41
N SER A 11 4.27 -7.02 4.59
CA SER A 11 3.87 -8.41 4.82
C SER A 11 2.36 -8.61 4.68
N LEU A 12 1.57 -7.65 5.16
CA LEU A 12 0.12 -7.65 5.07
C LEU A 12 -0.34 -7.49 3.62
N THR A 13 0.24 -6.54 2.89
CA THR A 13 -0.11 -6.27 1.49
C THR A 13 0.12 -7.49 0.61
N ARG A 14 1.27 -8.17 0.79
CA ARG A 14 1.56 -9.41 0.06
C ARG A 14 0.52 -10.49 0.31
N ARG A 15 0.18 -10.76 1.58
CA ARG A 15 -0.82 -11.77 1.93
C ARG A 15 -2.22 -11.43 1.41
N LEU A 16 -2.58 -10.14 1.39
CA LEU A 16 -3.82 -9.67 0.81
C LEU A 16 -3.84 -9.85 -0.71
N ALA A 17 -2.74 -9.54 -1.41
CA ALA A 17 -2.63 -9.75 -2.85
C ALA A 17 -2.79 -11.23 -3.22
N GLU A 18 -2.08 -12.12 -2.51
CA GLU A 18 -2.20 -13.58 -2.67
C GLU A 18 -3.63 -14.07 -2.43
N ALA A 19 -4.29 -13.60 -1.36
CA ALA A 19 -5.67 -13.97 -1.06
C ALA A 19 -6.66 -13.43 -2.11
N ALA A 20 -6.45 -12.21 -2.60
CA ALA A 20 -7.29 -11.60 -3.62
C ALA A 20 -7.19 -12.37 -4.94
N GLU A 21 -5.99 -12.80 -5.33
CA GLU A 21 -5.75 -13.66 -6.49
C GLU A 21 -6.51 -15.00 -6.38
N LEU A 22 -6.39 -15.67 -5.23
CA LEU A 22 -7.10 -16.94 -4.97
C LEU A 22 -8.61 -16.79 -5.06
N LEU A 23 -9.15 -15.65 -4.61
CA LEU A 23 -10.57 -15.37 -4.61
C LEU A 23 -11.07 -14.75 -5.94
N GLN A 24 -10.18 -14.55 -6.92
CA GLN A 24 -10.50 -13.84 -8.17
C GLN A 24 -11.05 -12.43 -7.93
N ILE A 25 -10.59 -11.78 -6.86
CA ILE A 25 -10.90 -10.39 -6.53
C ILE A 25 -9.67 -9.55 -6.87
N LYS A 26 -9.87 -8.45 -7.60
CA LYS A 26 -8.75 -7.57 -7.96
C LYS A 26 -8.40 -6.63 -6.80
N LEU A 27 -7.22 -6.79 -6.22
CA LEU A 27 -6.64 -5.78 -5.34
C LEU A 27 -6.15 -4.61 -6.19
N LEU A 28 -6.83 -3.46 -6.09
CA LEU A 28 -6.52 -2.31 -6.94
C LEU A 28 -5.29 -1.56 -6.45
N ASP A 29 -5.21 -1.33 -5.14
CA ASP A 29 -4.09 -0.65 -4.49
C ASP A 29 -4.19 -0.84 -2.95
N HIS A 30 -3.09 -0.61 -2.27
CA HIS A 30 -3.05 -0.35 -0.84
C HIS A 30 -2.46 1.05 -0.65
N ILE A 31 -3.22 1.95 -0.05
CA ILE A 31 -2.81 3.34 0.16
C ILE A 31 -2.70 3.62 1.66
N ILE A 32 -1.52 4.05 2.11
CA ILE A 32 -1.32 4.59 3.46
C ILE A 32 -1.50 6.11 3.40
N ILE A 33 -2.39 6.65 4.23
CA ILE A 33 -2.68 8.08 4.29
C ILE A 33 -1.94 8.71 5.47
N GLY A 34 -1.10 9.68 5.18
CA GLY A 34 -0.41 10.53 6.13
C GLY A 34 -0.90 11.97 6.07
N THR A 35 -0.05 12.89 6.53
CA THR A 35 -0.28 14.33 6.40
C THR A 35 0.61 14.85 5.27
N PRO A 36 0.08 15.65 4.34
CA PRO A 36 0.89 16.34 3.36
C PRO A 36 1.99 17.16 4.04
N ALA A 37 3.18 17.16 3.45
CA ALA A 37 4.32 17.96 3.89
C ALA A 37 5.07 18.45 2.65
N ASP A 38 5.95 19.43 2.80
CA ASP A 38 6.67 20.00 1.66
C ASP A 38 7.40 18.91 0.85
N GLY A 39 6.97 18.72 -0.40
CA GLY A 39 7.51 17.70 -1.31
C GLY A 39 6.92 16.29 -1.16
N SER A 40 5.96 16.07 -0.26
CA SER A 40 5.27 14.79 -0.09
C SER A 40 3.76 14.95 -0.26
N PRO A 41 3.09 14.12 -1.09
CA PRO A 41 1.65 14.20 -1.29
C PRO A 41 0.84 13.75 -0.07
N GLY A 42 1.49 13.27 1.00
CA GLY A 42 0.82 12.80 2.21
C GLY A 42 0.16 11.43 2.04
N TYR A 43 0.56 10.65 1.06
CA TYR A 43 0.16 9.25 0.91
C TYR A 43 1.29 8.39 0.34
N PHE A 44 1.18 7.09 0.53
CA PHE A 44 2.00 6.08 -0.13
C PHE A 44 1.09 5.07 -0.84
N SER A 45 1.27 4.88 -2.14
CA SER A 45 0.58 3.85 -2.94
C SER A 45 1.52 2.68 -3.21
N PHE A 46 1.13 1.47 -2.79
CA PHE A 46 1.90 0.26 -3.07
C PHE A 46 1.95 -0.05 -4.56
N LYS A 47 0.88 0.27 -5.29
CA LYS A 47 0.83 0.13 -6.75
C LYS A 47 1.79 1.09 -7.45
N GLU A 48 1.78 2.37 -7.11
CA GLU A 48 2.66 3.38 -7.73
C GLU A 48 4.14 3.08 -7.42
N ALA A 49 4.42 2.54 -6.23
CA ALA A 49 5.75 2.12 -5.82
C ALA A 49 6.19 0.76 -6.43
N GLY A 50 5.33 0.05 -7.16
CA GLY A 50 5.66 -1.23 -7.80
C GLY A 50 5.89 -2.39 -6.82
N VAL A 51 5.28 -2.32 -5.63
CA VAL A 51 5.43 -3.31 -4.55
C VAL A 51 4.11 -4.03 -4.22
N LEU A 52 3.11 -3.92 -5.10
CA LEU A 52 1.84 -4.65 -5.07
C LEU A 52 1.94 -5.93 -5.91
#